data_AF-A0A368YXF9-F1
#
_entry.id   AF-A0A368YXF9-F1
#
_cell.length_a   1.000
_cell.length_b   1.000
_cell.length_c   1.000
_cell.angle_alpha   90.00
_cell.angle_beta   90.00
_cell.angle_gamma   90.00
#
_symmetry.space_group_name_H-M   'P 1'
#
loop_
_entity.id
_entity.type
_entity.pdbx_description
1 polymer ?
#
loop_
_entity_poly.entity_id
_entity_poly.type
_entity_poly.pdbx_seq_one_letter_code
_entity_poly.pdbx_strand_id
1 'polypeptide(L)'
;MTRALIAFLALAALTACTPSYQSAPEPAPAVAPAPVSPVAGISGLQSREPDACHAKDYVSALGQSGTIIPTLGIKREYRVVEYRGIEPQEYDPLRIVFRLDAAGNIQNIDCG
;
A
#
# COMPACT_ATOMS: atom_id res chain seq x y z
N MET A 1 -0.04 -57.34 22.60
CA MET A 1 1.20 -56.93 21.87
C MET A 1 0.94 -55.93 20.74
N THR A 2 -0.25 -55.93 20.13
CA THR A 2 -0.66 -55.03 19.03
C THR A 2 -0.80 -53.54 19.40
N ARG A 3 -1.14 -53.20 20.65
CA ARG A 3 -1.27 -51.80 21.11
C ARG A 3 0.07 -51.06 21.26
N ALA A 4 1.14 -51.77 21.62
CA ALA A 4 2.48 -51.19 21.75
C ALA A 4 3.09 -50.82 20.38
N LEU A 5 2.76 -51.61 19.35
CA LEU A 5 3.18 -51.37 17.96
C LEU A 5 2.53 -50.10 17.36
N ILE A 6 1.27 -49.84 17.69
CA ILE A 6 0.55 -48.64 17.23
C ILE A 6 1.12 -47.37 17.89
N ALA A 7 1.51 -47.45 19.17
CA ALA A 7 2.14 -46.33 19.87
C ALA A 7 3.53 -45.97 19.30
N PHE A 8 4.30 -46.97 18.87
CA PHE A 8 5.61 -46.75 18.25
C PHE A 8 5.53 -46.10 16.86
N LEU A 9 4.51 -46.45 16.07
CA LEU A 9 4.28 -45.86 14.75
C LEU A 9 3.86 -44.38 14.83
N ALA A 10 3.11 -43.99 15.87
CA ALA A 10 2.72 -42.60 16.08
C ALA A 10 3.90 -41.70 16.50
N LEU A 11 4.88 -42.23 17.24
CA LEU A 11 6.05 -41.47 17.69
C LEU A 11 7.06 -41.19 16.55
N ALA A 12 7.13 -42.05 15.53
CA ALA A 12 8.05 -41.90 14.41
C ALA A 12 7.70 -40.73 13.47
N ALA A 13 6.45 -40.26 13.49
CA ALA A 13 6.00 -39.14 12.65
C ALA A 13 6.44 -37.76 13.16
N LEU A 14 6.88 -37.65 14.43
CA LEU A 14 7.25 -36.36 15.04
C LEU A 14 8.74 -36.00 14.92
N THR A 15 9.60 -36.89 14.43
CA THR A 15 11.06 -36.63 14.34
C THR A 15 11.52 -36.15 12.96
N ALA A 16 10.60 -35.89 12.01
CA ALA A 16 10.94 -35.52 10.64
C ALA A 16 11.27 -34.03 10.43
N CYS A 17 11.16 -33.18 11.45
CA CYS A 17 11.58 -31.77 11.36
C CYS A 17 13.06 -31.62 11.75
N THR A 18 13.96 -32.03 10.86
CA THR A 18 15.33 -31.52 10.90
C THR A 18 15.36 -30.14 10.22
N PRO A 19 15.93 -29.10 10.85
CA PRO A 19 16.14 -27.84 10.16
C PRO A 19 17.10 -28.09 9.00
N SER A 20 16.60 -27.97 7.77
CA SER A 20 17.47 -27.91 6.60
C SER A 20 18.35 -26.67 6.76
N TYR A 21 19.64 -26.87 7.02
CA TYR A 21 20.62 -25.80 6.93
C TYR A 21 20.69 -25.37 5.46
N GLN A 22 19.84 -24.41 5.10
CA GLN A 22 19.95 -23.66 3.87
C GLN A 22 21.29 -22.93 3.93
N SER A 23 22.22 -23.30 3.05
CA SER A 23 23.48 -22.58 2.89
C SER A 23 23.15 -21.10 2.64
N ALA A 24 23.81 -20.20 3.36
CA ALA A 24 23.65 -18.77 3.13
C ALA A 24 23.94 -18.49 1.65
N PRO A 25 23.05 -17.77 0.93
CA PRO A 25 23.31 -17.38 -0.45
C PRO A 25 24.66 -16.66 -0.54
N GLU A 26 25.46 -17.02 -1.54
CA GLU A 26 26.71 -16.31 -1.83
C GLU A 26 26.42 -14.80 -1.99
N PRO A 27 27.24 -13.91 -1.41
CA PRO A 27 27.00 -12.48 -1.54
C PRO A 27 26.97 -12.10 -3.02
N ALA A 28 25.81 -11.64 -3.49
CA ALA A 28 25.69 -11.10 -4.84
C ALA A 28 26.69 -9.94 -5.01
N PRO A 29 27.34 -9.80 -6.18
CA PRO A 29 28.22 -8.67 -6.44
C PRO A 29 27.49 -7.36 -6.17
N ALA A 30 28.04 -6.51 -5.31
CA ALA A 30 27.51 -5.18 -5.06
C ALA A 30 27.67 -4.34 -6.34
N VAL A 31 26.60 -4.28 -7.15
CA VAL A 31 26.55 -3.39 -8.31
C VAL A 31 26.44 -1.97 -7.78
N ALA A 32 27.44 -1.14 -8.05
CA ALA A 32 27.35 0.28 -7.76
C ALA A 32 26.16 0.88 -8.51
N PRO A 33 25.32 1.71 -7.86
CA PRO A 33 24.25 2.42 -8.56
C PRO A 33 24.83 3.18 -9.74
N ALA A 34 24.26 2.98 -10.92
CA ALA A 34 24.60 3.80 -12.08
C ALA A 34 24.39 5.28 -11.70
N PRO A 35 25.28 6.20 -12.12
CA PRO A 35 25.09 7.61 -11.85
C PRO A 35 23.75 8.06 -12.43
N VAL A 36 22.85 8.52 -11.56
CA VAL A 36 21.59 9.13 -11.98
C VAL A 36 21.91 10.42 -12.72
N SER A 37 21.80 10.37 -14.05
CA SER A 37 21.84 11.60 -14.83
C SER A 37 20.58 12.39 -14.47
N PRO A 38 20.67 13.66 -14.06
CA PRO A 38 19.50 14.47 -13.82
C PRO A 38 18.70 14.51 -15.12
N VAL A 39 17.50 13.92 -15.09
CA VAL A 39 16.56 14.04 -16.20
C VAL A 39 16.24 15.53 -16.30
N ALA A 40 16.66 16.17 -17.38
CA ALA A 40 16.19 17.50 -17.72
C ALA A 40 14.66 17.44 -17.67
N GLY A 41 14.06 18.17 -16.73
CA GLY A 41 12.65 18.07 -16.41
C GLY A 41 11.80 18.06 -17.68
N ILE A 42 10.86 17.11 -17.77
CA ILE A 42 9.94 17.06 -18.90
C ILE A 42 9.09 18.32 -18.90
N SER A 43 9.21 19.12 -19.96
CA SER A 43 8.41 20.33 -20.15
C SER A 43 6.93 19.97 -20.22
N GLY A 44 6.10 20.74 -19.53
CA GLY A 44 4.64 20.53 -19.47
C GLY A 44 4.15 19.72 -18.26
N LEU A 45 5.05 19.21 -17.40
CA LEU A 45 4.62 18.73 -16.08
C LEU A 45 4.51 19.87 -15.08
N GLN A 46 3.40 19.87 -14.34
CA GLN A 46 3.24 20.72 -13.16
C GLN A 46 4.11 20.16 -12.02
N SER A 47 4.80 21.06 -11.32
CA SER A 47 5.45 20.72 -10.05
C SER A 47 4.37 20.26 -9.08
N ARG A 48 4.52 19.06 -8.53
CA ARG A 48 3.65 18.58 -7.44
C ARG A 48 4.22 19.11 -6.13
N GLU A 49 3.63 20.19 -5.63
CA GLU A 49 3.93 20.73 -4.30
C GLU A 49 3.62 19.66 -3.22
N PRO A 50 4.46 19.54 -2.17
CA PRO A 50 4.20 18.59 -1.09
C PRO A 50 2.93 18.94 -0.31
N ASP A 51 1.92 18.05 -0.38
CA ASP A 51 0.64 18.05 0.38
C ASP A 51 0.05 19.43 0.73
N ALA A 52 -0.22 20.27 -0.28
CA ALA A 52 -0.83 21.57 -0.06
C ALA A 52 -2.31 21.51 0.39
N CYS A 53 -3.01 20.40 0.12
CA CYS A 53 -4.41 20.19 0.50
C CYS A 53 -4.58 19.64 1.93
N HIS A 54 -3.49 19.29 2.62
CA HIS A 54 -3.47 18.64 3.93
C HIS A 54 -4.22 17.29 3.95
N ALA A 55 -4.07 16.48 2.91
CA ALA A 55 -4.62 15.13 2.84
C ALA A 55 -4.17 14.27 4.04
N LYS A 56 -2.95 14.50 4.55
CA LYS A 56 -2.40 13.76 5.70
C LYS A 56 -3.26 13.86 6.97
N ASP A 57 -4.02 14.95 7.14
CA ASP A 57 -4.83 15.18 8.34
C ASP A 57 -6.03 14.22 8.41
N TYR A 58 -6.35 13.55 7.29
CA TYR A 58 -7.51 12.67 7.14
C TYR A 58 -7.16 11.20 6.97
N VAL A 59 -5.88 10.80 7.10
CA VAL A 59 -5.45 9.39 6.92
C VAL A 59 -6.10 8.41 7.89
N SER A 60 -6.63 8.90 9.02
CA SER A 60 -7.43 8.11 9.96
C SER A 60 -8.75 7.58 9.36
N ALA A 61 -9.22 8.20 8.27
CA ALA A 61 -10.40 7.78 7.52
C ALA A 61 -10.11 6.63 6.54
N LEU A 62 -8.85 6.26 6.31
CA LEU A 62 -8.49 5.16 5.41
C LEU A 62 -9.14 3.84 5.87
N GLY A 63 -9.70 3.10 4.93
CA GLY A 63 -10.43 1.85 5.16
C GLY A 63 -11.85 2.01 5.71
N GLN A 64 -12.27 3.23 6.07
CA GLN A 64 -13.63 3.49 6.52
C GLN A 64 -14.55 3.75 5.33
N SER A 65 -15.87 3.63 5.54
CA SER A 65 -16.86 3.90 4.48
C SER A 65 -16.79 5.35 4.00
N GLY A 66 -16.88 5.59 2.69
CA GLY A 66 -16.94 6.94 2.11
C GLY A 66 -18.09 7.80 2.63
N THR A 67 -19.10 7.19 3.25
CA THR A 67 -20.21 7.90 3.91
C THR A 67 -19.77 8.77 5.09
N ILE A 68 -18.58 8.56 5.65
CA ILE A 68 -18.07 9.38 6.75
C ILE A 68 -17.51 10.72 6.28
N ILE A 69 -17.17 10.88 4.99
CA ILE A 69 -16.42 12.05 4.49
C ILE A 69 -17.07 13.38 4.90
N PRO A 70 -18.41 13.55 4.84
CA PRO A 70 -19.08 14.78 5.30
C PRO A 70 -18.89 15.09 6.80
N THR A 71 -18.54 14.08 7.61
CA THR A 71 -18.34 14.21 9.07
C THR A 71 -16.91 14.58 9.46
N LEU A 72 -15.97 14.52 8.51
CA LEU A 72 -14.55 14.80 8.76
C LEU A 72 -14.24 16.30 9.00
N GLY A 73 -15.24 17.18 8.92
CA GLY A 73 -15.06 18.61 9.17
C GLY A 73 -14.19 19.31 8.13
N ILE A 74 -14.16 18.79 6.89
CA ILE A 74 -13.40 19.37 5.78
C ILE A 74 -13.99 20.74 5.44
N LYS A 75 -13.15 21.78 5.44
CA LYS A 75 -13.55 23.17 5.15
C LYS A 75 -13.20 23.63 3.73
N ARG A 76 -12.49 22.80 2.97
CA ARG A 76 -12.00 23.08 1.62
C ARG A 76 -12.72 22.23 0.60
N GLU A 77 -12.50 22.51 -0.68
CA GLU A 77 -13.02 21.68 -1.76
C GLU A 77 -12.46 20.26 -1.63
N TYR A 78 -13.35 19.28 -1.78
CA TYR A 78 -12.96 17.88 -1.87
C TYR A 78 -13.76 17.18 -2.95
N ARG A 79 -13.17 16.12 -3.48
CA ARG A 79 -13.75 15.24 -4.48
C ARG A 79 -13.84 13.84 -3.91
N VAL A 80 -14.95 13.17 -4.17
CA VAL A 80 -15.07 11.73 -3.97
C VAL A 80 -15.04 11.07 -5.33
N VAL A 81 -14.05 10.22 -5.56
CA VAL A 81 -13.88 9.44 -6.78
C VAL A 81 -14.33 8.03 -6.48
N GLU A 82 -15.44 7.62 -7.09
CA GLU A 82 -15.96 6.26 -6.98
C GLU A 82 -15.00 5.24 -7.58
N TYR A 83 -15.21 3.96 -7.26
CA TYR A 83 -14.42 2.89 -7.84
C TYR A 83 -14.52 2.90 -9.37
N ARG A 84 -13.37 3.12 -10.03
CA ARG A 84 -13.27 3.28 -11.50
C ARG A 84 -14.04 4.49 -12.04
N GLY A 85 -14.30 5.49 -11.20
CA GLY A 85 -14.88 6.77 -11.58
C GLY A 85 -13.97 7.56 -12.52
N ILE A 86 -14.58 8.40 -13.37
CA ILE A 86 -13.87 9.28 -14.28
C ILE A 86 -13.52 10.57 -13.55
N GLU A 87 -12.24 10.96 -13.59
CA GLU A 87 -11.73 12.20 -13.01
C GLU A 87 -11.22 13.14 -14.12
N PRO A 88 -11.51 14.45 -14.06
CA PRO A 88 -10.87 15.42 -14.93
C PRO A 88 -9.35 15.43 -14.73
N GLN A 89 -8.58 15.62 -15.79
CA GLN A 89 -7.12 15.67 -15.72
C GLN A 89 -6.56 17.02 -15.20
N GLU A 90 -7.41 17.90 -14.68
CA GLU A 90 -7.04 19.20 -14.15
C GLU A 90 -6.59 19.08 -12.69
N TYR A 91 -5.34 19.47 -12.44
CA TYR A 91 -4.71 19.41 -11.13
C TYR A 91 -5.00 20.68 -10.30
N ASP A 92 -5.62 20.51 -9.15
CA ASP A 92 -5.79 21.51 -8.09
C ASP A 92 -5.04 21.07 -6.83
N PRO A 93 -3.92 21.74 -6.46
CA PRO A 93 -3.13 21.36 -5.29
C PRO A 93 -3.84 21.57 -3.95
N LEU A 94 -4.94 22.33 -3.91
CA LEU A 94 -5.70 22.63 -2.69
C LEU A 94 -6.91 21.72 -2.49
N ARG A 95 -7.28 20.92 -3.50
CA ARG A 95 -8.39 19.99 -3.45
C ARG A 95 -7.98 18.65 -2.88
N ILE A 96 -8.77 18.14 -1.94
CA ILE A 96 -8.59 16.78 -1.41
C ILE A 96 -9.37 15.81 -2.29
N VAL A 97 -8.76 14.70 -2.68
CA VAL A 97 -9.40 13.61 -3.42
C VAL A 97 -9.49 12.38 -2.54
N PHE A 98 -10.70 11.90 -2.29
CA PHE A 98 -10.98 10.62 -1.64
C PHE A 98 -11.33 9.59 -2.71
N ARG A 99 -10.51 8.55 -2.85
CA ARG A 99 -10.79 7.44 -3.78
C ARG A 99 -11.41 6.26 -3.05
N LEU A 100 -12.53 5.79 -3.58
CA LEU A 100 -13.25 4.65 -3.03
C LEU A 100 -12.83 3.35 -3.73
N ASP A 101 -12.74 2.28 -2.95
CA ASP A 101 -12.67 0.92 -3.48
C ASP A 101 -14.05 0.41 -3.93
N ALA A 102 -14.09 -0.81 -4.47
CA ALA A 102 -15.31 -1.45 -4.94
C ALA A 102 -16.37 -1.66 -3.84
N ALA A 103 -15.98 -1.65 -2.56
CA ALA A 103 -16.88 -1.76 -1.42
C ALA A 103 -17.34 -0.38 -0.90
N GLY A 104 -16.90 0.71 -1.52
CA GLY A 104 -17.22 2.07 -1.10
C GLY A 104 -16.41 2.55 0.10
N ASN A 105 -15.30 1.89 0.44
CA ASN A 105 -14.39 2.35 1.49
C ASN A 105 -13.30 3.25 0.91
N ILE A 106 -12.81 4.18 1.73
CA ILE A 106 -11.74 5.10 1.37
C ILE A 106 -10.44 4.30 1.24
N GLN A 107 -9.95 4.13 0.01
CA GLN A 107 -8.73 3.40 -0.31
C GLN A 107 -7.51 4.33 -0.41
N ASN A 108 -7.71 5.57 -0.84
CA ASN A 108 -6.63 6.55 -0.97
C ASN A 108 -7.13 7.97 -0.70
N ILE A 109 -6.24 8.82 -0.21
CA ILE A 109 -6.46 10.25 0.02
C ILE A 109 -5.26 11.00 -0.55
N ASP A 110 -5.47 11.84 -1.56
CA ASP A 110 -4.44 12.58 -2.28
C ASP A 110 -4.85 14.04 -2.56
N CYS A 111 -3.90 14.88 -2.98
CA CYS A 111 -4.18 16.22 -3.50
C CYS A 111 -4.25 16.16 -5.03
N GLY A 112 -5.29 16.74 -5.62
CA GLY A 112 -5.50 16.62 -7.07
C GLY A 112 -6.75 17.31 -7.59
#